data_AF-A0A3B9M1U0-F1
#
_entry.id   AF-A0A3B9M1U0-F1
#
_cell.length_a   1.000
_cell.length_b   1.000
_cell.length_c   1.000
_cell.angle_alpha   90.00
_cell.angle_beta   90.00
_cell.angle_gamma   90.00
#
_symmetry.space_group_name_H-M   'P 1'
#
loop_
_entity.id
_entity.type
_entity.pdbx_description
1 polymer ?
#
loop_
_entity_poly.entity_id
_entity_poly.type
_entity_poly.pdbx_seq_one_letter_code
_entity_poly.pdbx_strand_id
1 'polypeptide(L)'
;MKSDHYTLDNDSLHERGSCPEKNPLLIGENIWKPVAGDLRFVMGCLEEALRPAGRLLLKQLHRPADHEYMIPPGLVIFSGHLFSREIKHYSPAVYMALVYLGTMFHNRASLKDKNQQLYILTGDFLFSHLLQLVNNSQHLFLLERFADLITTMNEGFSIMEELRMKGDSPDREELIEIMRKQYGVFYGECCALGGLFTGCTEKEQLLLMEFGTSLGIAYGVKKTDISFQPHQIMKKGLLALSQLPVSEARSELENFARGILELSDP
;
A
#
# COMPACT_ATOMS: atom_id res chain seq x y z
N MET A 1 -9.48 25.96 -48.63
CA MET A 1 -10.06 24.89 -47.81
C MET A 1 -9.38 23.58 -48.18
N LYS A 2 -8.41 23.15 -47.37
CA LYS A 2 -7.79 21.82 -47.44
C LYS A 2 -8.00 21.18 -46.08
N SER A 3 -8.54 19.98 -46.08
CA SER A 3 -8.81 19.13 -44.93
C SER A 3 -7.64 18.16 -44.76
N ASP A 4 -6.90 18.29 -43.66
CA ASP A 4 -5.81 17.37 -43.32
C ASP A 4 -6.34 16.29 -42.36
N HIS A 5 -6.34 15.06 -42.85
CA HIS A 5 -6.52 13.84 -42.08
C HIS A 5 -5.23 13.55 -41.30
N TYR A 6 -5.31 13.55 -39.96
CA TYR A 6 -4.29 12.95 -39.10
C TYR A 6 -4.65 11.49 -38.85
N THR A 7 -3.92 10.59 -39.49
CA THR A 7 -3.80 9.17 -39.16
C THR A 7 -3.11 9.01 -37.81
N LEU A 8 -3.80 8.39 -36.85
CA LEU A 8 -3.21 7.88 -35.61
C LEU A 8 -2.55 6.54 -35.93
N ASP A 9 -1.23 6.47 -35.74
CA ASP A 9 -0.47 5.22 -35.78
C ASP A 9 -1.02 4.24 -34.73
N ASN A 10 -1.45 3.08 -35.22
CA ASN A 10 -2.20 2.07 -34.50
C ASN A 10 -1.34 0.82 -34.31
N ASP A 11 -0.08 1.00 -33.88
CA ASP A 11 0.90 -0.08 -33.73
C ASP A 11 1.39 -0.21 -32.28
N SER A 12 0.53 -0.73 -31.41
CA SER A 12 0.93 -1.47 -30.18
C SER A 12 -0.22 -2.30 -29.59
N LEU A 13 -1.16 -2.75 -30.43
CA LEU A 13 -2.32 -3.54 -30.02
C LEU A 13 -2.19 -5.03 -30.37
N HIS A 14 -1.11 -5.68 -29.95
CA HIS A 14 -1.06 -7.14 -29.91
C HIS A 14 -0.23 -7.65 -28.73
N GLU A 15 -0.86 -7.79 -27.57
CA GLU A 15 -0.55 -8.86 -26.61
C GLU A 15 -1.81 -9.16 -25.78
N ARG A 16 -2.72 -9.94 -26.36
CA ARG A 16 -3.74 -10.67 -25.59
C ARG A 16 -3.07 -11.94 -25.08
N GLY A 17 -2.65 -11.91 -23.82
CA GLY A 17 -2.18 -13.09 -23.11
C GLY A 17 -1.97 -12.73 -21.64
N SER A 18 -2.82 -13.27 -20.77
CA SER A 18 -2.47 -13.40 -19.35
C SER A 18 -1.25 -14.31 -19.30
N CYS A 19 -0.05 -13.74 -19.22
CA CYS A 19 1.17 -14.51 -19.09
C CYS A 19 1.30 -14.92 -17.61
N PRO A 20 1.24 -16.23 -17.27
CA PRO A 20 1.35 -16.70 -15.89
C PRO A 20 2.68 -16.30 -15.22
N GLU A 21 3.72 -16.09 -16.02
CA GLU A 21 5.08 -15.74 -15.60
C GLU A 21 5.20 -14.34 -14.97
N LYS A 22 4.15 -13.51 -15.04
CA LYS A 22 4.11 -12.14 -14.52
C LYS A 22 3.27 -11.99 -13.24
N ASN A 23 2.64 -13.07 -12.78
CA ASN A 23 1.89 -13.03 -11.53
C ASN A 23 2.84 -13.39 -10.38
N PRO A 24 3.16 -12.43 -9.50
CA PRO A 24 4.06 -12.69 -8.37
C PRO A 24 3.54 -13.86 -7.52
N LEU A 25 2.22 -14.03 -7.41
CA LEU A 25 1.56 -15.09 -6.64
C LEU A 25 1.63 -16.49 -7.30
N LEU A 26 2.18 -16.60 -8.52
CA LEU A 26 2.39 -17.86 -9.24
C LEU A 26 3.87 -18.31 -9.26
N ILE A 27 4.79 -17.47 -8.76
CA ILE A 27 6.23 -17.77 -8.71
C ILE A 27 6.58 -18.32 -7.31
N GLY A 28 7.37 -19.41 -7.25
CA GLY A 28 7.79 -20.09 -6.01
C GLY A 28 8.63 -19.22 -5.06
N GLU A 29 8.82 -19.72 -3.81
CA GLU A 29 9.50 -19.08 -2.66
C GLU A 29 9.49 -17.54 -2.64
N ASN A 30 8.30 -16.95 -2.65
CA ASN A 30 8.13 -15.52 -2.44
C ASN A 30 7.61 -15.23 -1.03
N ILE A 31 7.78 -13.98 -0.59
CA ILE A 31 7.31 -13.50 0.72
C ILE A 31 5.77 -13.56 0.89
N TRP A 32 5.06 -13.77 -0.21
CA TRP A 32 3.59 -13.82 -0.31
C TRP A 32 3.01 -15.22 -0.09
N LYS A 33 3.84 -16.27 -0.17
CA LYS A 33 3.42 -17.68 -0.23
C LYS A 33 2.43 -18.06 0.89
N PRO A 34 2.62 -17.66 2.16
CA PRO A 34 1.68 -18.02 3.23
C PRO A 34 0.26 -17.46 3.03
N VAL A 35 0.13 -16.33 2.34
CA VAL A 35 -1.15 -15.59 2.17
C VAL A 35 -1.58 -15.50 0.71
N ALA A 36 -0.97 -16.28 -0.19
CA ALA A 36 -1.17 -16.12 -1.64
C ALA A 36 -2.64 -16.37 -2.06
N GLY A 37 -3.34 -17.29 -1.39
CA GLY A 37 -4.77 -17.52 -1.64
C GLY A 37 -5.64 -16.33 -1.21
N ASP A 38 -5.38 -15.80 -0.02
CA ASP A 38 -6.07 -14.64 0.55
C ASP A 38 -5.83 -13.38 -0.31
N LEU A 39 -4.61 -13.16 -0.76
CA LEU A 39 -4.27 -12.05 -1.66
C LEU A 39 -5.00 -12.15 -3.00
N ARG A 40 -5.06 -13.33 -3.62
CA ARG A 40 -5.84 -13.52 -4.86
C ARG A 40 -7.31 -13.17 -4.65
N PHE A 41 -7.88 -13.54 -3.52
CA PHE A 41 -9.26 -13.19 -3.18
C PHE A 41 -9.45 -11.68 -3.02
N VAL A 42 -8.58 -11.03 -2.23
CA VAL A 42 -8.60 -9.56 -2.03
C VAL A 42 -8.48 -8.81 -3.36
N MET A 43 -7.59 -9.26 -4.25
CA MET A 43 -7.44 -8.67 -5.58
C MET A 43 -8.68 -8.85 -6.45
N GLY A 44 -9.34 -10.01 -6.37
CA GLY A 44 -10.65 -10.21 -7.00
C GLY A 44 -11.70 -9.23 -6.48
N CYS A 45 -11.81 -9.05 -5.17
CA CYS A 45 -12.74 -8.08 -4.57
C CYS A 45 -12.42 -6.63 -4.98
N LEU A 46 -11.14 -6.27 -5.04
CA LEU A 46 -10.71 -4.95 -5.49
C LEU A 46 -11.09 -4.71 -6.96
N GLU A 47 -10.85 -5.68 -7.84
CA GLU A 47 -11.26 -5.59 -9.24
C GLU A 47 -12.78 -5.44 -9.40
N GLU A 48 -13.57 -6.17 -8.61
CA GLU A 48 -15.02 -6.09 -8.62
C GLU A 48 -15.50 -4.71 -8.16
N ALA A 49 -14.95 -4.20 -7.05
CA ALA A 49 -15.30 -2.89 -6.50
C ALA A 49 -15.04 -1.76 -7.52
N LEU A 50 -13.98 -1.87 -8.32
CA LEU A 50 -13.59 -0.86 -9.29
C LEU A 50 -14.42 -0.89 -10.59
N ARG A 51 -15.20 -1.93 -10.90
CA ARG A 51 -15.94 -2.01 -12.19
C ARG A 51 -17.26 -1.20 -12.15
N PRO A 52 -17.65 -0.52 -13.25
CA PRO A 52 -16.97 -0.44 -14.56
C PRO A 52 -15.98 0.73 -14.69
N ALA A 53 -16.10 1.77 -13.87
CA ALA A 53 -15.35 3.03 -14.00
C ALA A 53 -13.82 2.84 -13.92
N GLY A 54 -13.37 1.89 -13.11
CA GLY A 54 -11.97 1.55 -12.88
C GLY A 54 -11.36 0.52 -13.83
N ARG A 55 -12.07 0.02 -14.86
CA ARG A 55 -11.45 -0.95 -15.81
C ARG A 55 -10.28 -0.35 -16.60
N LEU A 56 -10.39 0.93 -16.99
CA LEU A 56 -9.30 1.64 -17.66
C LEU A 56 -8.14 1.91 -16.70
N LEU A 57 -8.47 2.25 -15.44
CA LEU A 57 -7.51 2.45 -14.36
C LEU A 57 -6.73 1.17 -14.06
N LEU A 58 -7.42 0.03 -13.94
CA LEU A 58 -6.83 -1.29 -13.75
C LEU A 58 -5.87 -1.64 -14.88
N LYS A 59 -6.23 -1.38 -16.15
CA LYS A 59 -5.31 -1.61 -17.29
C LYS A 59 -4.02 -0.79 -17.22
N GLN A 60 -4.06 0.43 -16.67
CA GLN A 60 -2.87 1.26 -16.47
C GLN A 60 -2.07 0.87 -15.21
N LEU A 61 -2.74 0.33 -14.19
CA LEU A 61 -2.15 -0.16 -12.95
C LEU A 61 -1.30 -1.43 -13.14
N HIS A 62 -1.65 -2.28 -14.10
CA HIS A 62 -1.02 -3.60 -14.28
C HIS A 62 0.25 -3.53 -15.14
N ARG A 63 1.21 -2.66 -14.78
CA ARG A 63 2.58 -2.89 -15.25
C ARG A 63 3.10 -4.15 -14.55
N PRO A 64 3.49 -5.19 -15.29
CA PRO A 64 3.76 -6.53 -14.74
C PRO A 64 4.80 -6.65 -13.61
N ALA A 65 5.61 -5.62 -13.38
CA ALA A 65 6.72 -5.66 -12.44
C ALA A 65 6.43 -4.95 -11.10
N ASP A 66 5.28 -4.28 -10.96
CA ASP A 66 4.95 -3.56 -9.73
C ASP A 66 4.15 -4.48 -8.80
N HIS A 67 4.79 -4.95 -7.73
CA HIS A 67 4.19 -5.85 -6.73
C HIS A 67 3.97 -5.17 -5.38
N GLU A 68 4.38 -3.90 -5.26
CA GLU A 68 4.27 -3.14 -4.02
C GLU A 68 2.81 -2.93 -3.59
N TYR A 69 1.87 -2.90 -4.55
CA TYR A 69 0.44 -2.78 -4.26
C TYR A 69 -0.13 -3.94 -3.43
N MET A 70 0.57 -5.08 -3.38
CA MET A 70 0.18 -6.22 -2.54
C MET A 70 0.72 -6.11 -1.11
N ILE A 71 1.67 -5.21 -0.84
CA ILE A 71 2.26 -5.04 0.50
C ILE A 71 1.18 -4.67 1.53
N PRO A 72 0.35 -3.64 1.30
CA PRO A 72 -0.69 -3.25 2.26
C PRO A 72 -1.70 -4.37 2.58
N PRO A 73 -2.34 -5.04 1.60
CA PRO A 73 -3.24 -6.14 1.92
C PRO A 73 -2.50 -7.32 2.56
N GLY A 74 -1.24 -7.58 2.19
CA GLY A 74 -0.40 -8.58 2.84
C GLY A 74 -0.20 -8.29 4.32
N LEU A 75 0.16 -7.07 4.68
CA LEU A 75 0.35 -6.65 6.08
C LEU A 75 -0.94 -6.81 6.90
N VAL A 76 -2.10 -6.48 6.32
CA VAL A 76 -3.41 -6.69 6.97
C VAL A 76 -3.64 -8.18 7.23
N ILE A 77 -3.45 -9.04 6.22
CA ILE A 77 -3.73 -10.48 6.33
C ILE A 77 -2.77 -11.15 7.33
N PHE A 78 -1.45 -10.94 7.18
CA PHE A 78 -0.46 -11.51 8.10
C PHE A 78 -0.69 -11.06 9.54
N SER A 79 -1.03 -9.79 9.76
CA SER A 79 -1.34 -9.28 11.10
C SER A 79 -2.60 -9.90 11.68
N GLY A 80 -3.61 -10.16 10.85
CA GLY A 80 -4.83 -10.84 11.27
C GLY A 80 -4.64 -12.31 11.64
N HIS A 81 -3.70 -13.01 10.98
CA HIS A 81 -3.41 -14.42 11.27
C HIS A 81 -2.98 -14.66 12.74
N LEU A 82 -2.43 -13.65 13.42
CA LEU A 82 -2.02 -13.75 14.83
C LEU A 82 -3.19 -14.02 15.79
N PHE A 83 -4.39 -13.54 15.47
CA PHE A 83 -5.54 -13.55 16.41
C PHE A 83 -6.72 -14.40 15.91
N SER A 84 -6.50 -15.15 14.82
CA SER A 84 -7.40 -16.03 14.09
C SER A 84 -8.78 -16.32 14.72
N ARG A 85 -9.84 -16.02 13.94
CA ARG A 85 -11.22 -16.49 14.13
C ARG A 85 -11.69 -17.30 12.90
N GLU A 86 -12.80 -18.02 13.03
CA GLU A 86 -13.40 -18.82 11.93
C GLU A 86 -13.84 -17.97 10.72
N ILE A 87 -14.13 -16.68 10.92
CA ILE A 87 -14.60 -15.77 9.87
C ILE A 87 -13.44 -14.89 9.39
N LYS A 88 -13.15 -14.98 8.09
CA LYS A 88 -12.15 -14.12 7.44
C LYS A 88 -12.75 -12.79 7.03
N HIS A 89 -12.10 -11.69 7.42
CA HIS A 89 -12.51 -10.33 7.07
C HIS A 89 -11.50 -9.69 6.10
N TYR A 90 -11.86 -9.64 4.82
CA TYR A 90 -10.98 -9.12 3.77
C TYR A 90 -11.19 -7.64 3.42
N SER A 91 -12.31 -7.04 3.87
CA SER A 91 -12.61 -5.63 3.65
C SER A 91 -11.47 -4.68 4.05
N PRO A 92 -10.81 -4.79 5.23
CA PRO A 92 -9.69 -3.91 5.56
C PRO A 92 -8.53 -4.02 4.57
N ALA A 93 -8.24 -5.22 4.03
CA ALA A 93 -7.19 -5.41 3.04
C ALA A 93 -7.52 -4.70 1.72
N VAL A 94 -8.79 -4.76 1.28
CA VAL A 94 -9.27 -4.02 0.10
C VAL A 94 -9.18 -2.50 0.33
N TYR A 95 -9.56 -2.01 1.50
CA TYR A 95 -9.50 -0.59 1.84
C TYR A 95 -8.06 -0.06 1.80
N MET A 96 -7.13 -0.77 2.42
CA MET A 96 -5.72 -0.37 2.42
C MET A 96 -5.09 -0.43 1.03
N ALA A 97 -5.51 -1.39 0.19
CA ALA A 97 -5.10 -1.40 -1.22
C ALA A 97 -5.61 -0.16 -1.98
N LEU A 98 -6.86 0.26 -1.77
CA LEU A 98 -7.40 1.49 -2.39
C LEU A 98 -6.64 2.74 -1.97
N VAL A 99 -6.31 2.87 -0.67
CA VAL A 99 -5.50 3.99 -0.16
C VAL A 99 -4.14 4.02 -0.86
N TYR A 100 -3.43 2.89 -0.90
CA TYR A 100 -2.13 2.80 -1.58
C TYR A 100 -2.22 3.19 -3.05
N LEU A 101 -3.20 2.66 -3.78
CA LEU A 101 -3.37 2.98 -5.20
C LEU A 101 -3.67 4.46 -5.41
N GLY A 102 -4.52 5.06 -4.56
CA GLY A 102 -4.85 6.49 -4.63
C GLY A 102 -3.61 7.37 -4.47
N THR A 103 -2.85 7.13 -3.41
CA THR A 103 -1.57 7.81 -3.14
C THR A 103 -0.55 7.59 -4.25
N MET A 104 -0.42 6.36 -4.76
CA MET A 104 0.52 6.03 -5.84
C MET A 104 0.21 6.81 -7.13
N PHE A 105 -1.07 6.98 -7.49
CA PHE A 105 -1.44 7.81 -8.63
C PHE A 105 -1.14 9.28 -8.41
N HIS A 106 -1.49 9.85 -7.26
CA HIS A 106 -1.12 11.23 -6.92
C HIS A 106 0.41 11.45 -7.01
N ASN A 107 1.21 10.51 -6.52
CA ASN A 107 2.68 10.59 -6.58
C ASN A 107 3.26 10.44 -8.01
N ARG A 108 2.50 9.86 -8.96
CA ARG A 108 2.89 9.82 -10.39
C ARG A 108 2.55 11.11 -11.13
N ALA A 109 1.74 12.00 -10.55
CA ALA A 109 1.32 13.26 -11.16
C ALA A 109 2.46 14.29 -11.22
N SER A 110 3.38 14.11 -12.17
CA SER A 110 4.48 15.05 -12.42
C SER A 110 4.08 16.15 -13.41
N LEU A 111 4.57 17.38 -13.18
CA LEU A 111 4.36 18.55 -14.06
C LEU A 111 4.77 18.34 -15.53
N LYS A 112 5.60 17.34 -15.82
CA LYS A 112 6.09 17.02 -17.17
C LYS A 112 5.30 15.89 -17.85
N ASP A 113 4.39 15.20 -17.15
CA ASP A 113 3.60 14.11 -17.71
C ASP A 113 2.30 14.64 -18.33
N LYS A 114 2.05 14.29 -19.60
CA LYS A 114 0.80 14.63 -20.31
C LYS A 114 -0.45 14.04 -19.63
N ASN A 115 -0.27 13.01 -18.81
CA ASN A 115 -1.33 12.33 -18.06
C ASN A 115 -1.51 12.90 -16.63
N GLN A 116 -0.86 13.99 -16.25
CA GLN A 116 -0.93 14.55 -14.89
C GLN A 116 -2.37 14.67 -14.38
N GLN A 117 -3.26 15.28 -15.18
CA GLN A 117 -4.67 15.46 -14.79
C GLN A 117 -5.39 14.12 -14.62
N LEU A 118 -5.08 13.13 -15.44
CA LEU A 118 -5.65 11.80 -15.33
C LEU A 118 -5.23 11.12 -14.02
N TYR A 119 -3.96 11.24 -13.63
CA TYR A 119 -3.47 10.68 -12.37
C TYR A 119 -4.10 11.34 -11.14
N ILE A 120 -4.25 12.67 -11.14
CA ILE A 120 -4.93 13.40 -10.06
C ILE A 120 -6.37 12.89 -9.89
N LEU A 121 -7.15 12.91 -10.97
CA LEU A 121 -8.54 12.46 -10.94
C LEU A 121 -8.68 10.97 -10.61
N THR A 122 -7.67 10.16 -10.95
CA THR A 122 -7.64 8.75 -10.58
C THR A 122 -7.45 8.55 -9.08
N GLY A 123 -6.54 9.30 -8.45
CA GLY A 123 -6.38 9.27 -7.00
C GLY A 123 -7.65 9.73 -6.27
N ASP A 124 -8.28 10.80 -6.76
CA ASP A 124 -9.54 11.33 -6.19
C ASP A 124 -10.68 10.32 -6.32
N PHE A 125 -10.77 9.64 -7.46
CA PHE A 125 -11.73 8.54 -7.65
C PHE A 125 -11.50 7.41 -6.65
N LEU A 126 -10.26 6.99 -6.42
CA LEU A 126 -9.95 5.89 -5.51
C LEU A 126 -10.26 6.24 -4.04
N PHE A 127 -9.92 7.46 -3.60
CA PHE A 127 -10.27 7.92 -2.26
C PHE A 127 -11.79 8.09 -2.09
N SER A 128 -12.48 8.70 -3.05
CA SER A 128 -13.95 8.83 -2.98
C SER A 128 -14.65 7.46 -3.00
N HIS A 129 -14.12 6.50 -3.76
CA HIS A 129 -14.64 5.14 -3.78
C HIS A 129 -14.42 4.39 -2.45
N LEU A 130 -13.25 4.55 -1.81
CA LEU A 130 -13.02 4.05 -0.45
C LEU A 130 -14.09 4.59 0.52
N LEU A 131 -14.34 5.90 0.49
CA LEU A 131 -15.36 6.52 1.36
C LEU A 131 -16.75 5.94 1.11
N GLN A 132 -17.12 5.70 -0.15
CA GLN A 132 -18.38 5.04 -0.50
C GLN A 132 -18.44 3.61 0.04
N LEU A 133 -17.37 2.82 -0.09
CA LEU A 133 -17.32 1.45 0.42
C LEU A 133 -17.44 1.40 1.94
N VAL A 134 -16.75 2.30 2.65
CA VAL A 134 -16.83 2.41 4.11
C VAL A 134 -18.24 2.81 4.53
N ASN A 135 -18.83 3.83 3.89
CA ASN A 135 -20.18 4.31 4.18
C ASN A 135 -21.28 3.27 3.93
N ASN A 136 -21.16 2.48 2.86
CA ASN A 136 -22.15 1.47 2.49
C ASN A 136 -21.95 0.12 3.20
N SER A 137 -20.94 0.03 4.09
CA SER A 137 -20.63 -1.17 4.85
C SER A 137 -21.01 -1.00 6.32
N GLN A 138 -20.83 -2.05 7.12
CA GLN A 138 -20.95 -1.97 8.58
C GLN A 138 -19.71 -1.32 9.24
N HIS A 139 -18.79 -0.76 8.45
CA HIS A 139 -17.50 -0.22 8.90
C HIS A 139 -17.45 1.30 8.96
N LEU A 140 -18.59 2.00 9.03
CA LEU A 140 -18.64 3.47 9.10
C LEU A 140 -17.78 4.05 10.25
N PHE A 141 -17.58 3.29 11.33
CA PHE A 141 -16.70 3.65 12.44
C PHE A 141 -15.22 3.86 12.03
N LEU A 142 -14.81 3.40 10.83
CA LEU A 142 -13.47 3.63 10.28
C LEU A 142 -13.32 4.98 9.58
N LEU A 143 -14.40 5.74 9.38
CA LEU A 143 -14.38 6.98 8.60
C LEU A 143 -13.36 7.99 9.15
N GLU A 144 -13.38 8.22 10.47
CA GLU A 144 -12.43 9.11 11.15
C GLU A 144 -10.98 8.62 10.97
N ARG A 145 -10.75 7.31 11.19
CA ARG A 145 -9.42 6.71 11.02
C ARG A 145 -8.86 6.90 9.61
N PHE A 146 -9.68 6.69 8.57
CA PHE A 146 -9.23 6.89 7.20
C PHE A 146 -9.05 8.37 6.85
N ALA A 147 -9.88 9.27 7.37
CA ALA A 147 -9.72 10.70 7.17
C ALA A 147 -8.38 11.19 7.76
N ASP A 148 -8.07 10.81 9.00
CA ASP A 148 -6.83 11.17 9.68
C ASP A 148 -5.60 10.56 8.98
N LEU A 149 -5.71 9.29 8.60
CA LEU A 149 -4.64 8.58 7.89
C LEU A 149 -4.28 9.27 6.58
N ILE A 150 -5.27 9.47 5.70
CA ILE A 150 -5.05 10.02 4.35
C ILE A 150 -4.56 11.47 4.46
N THR A 151 -5.10 12.24 5.40
CA THR A 151 -4.63 13.61 5.67
C THR A 151 -3.16 13.62 6.08
N THR A 152 -2.78 12.79 7.07
CA THR A 152 -1.39 12.70 7.55
C THR A 152 -0.43 12.26 6.45
N MET A 153 -0.82 11.28 5.63
CA MET A 153 -0.04 10.84 4.47
C MET A 153 0.18 11.98 3.49
N ASN A 154 -0.90 12.66 3.10
CA ASN A 154 -0.84 13.76 2.13
C ASN A 154 -0.02 14.94 2.64
N GLU A 155 -0.05 15.24 3.94
CA GLU A 155 0.87 16.21 4.54
C GLU A 155 2.33 15.81 4.33
N GLY A 156 2.69 14.55 4.62
CA GLY A 156 4.05 14.05 4.42
C GLY A 156 4.49 14.09 2.94
N PHE A 157 3.61 13.72 2.01
CA PHE A 157 3.90 13.84 0.58
C PHE A 157 4.04 15.29 0.12
N SER A 158 3.21 16.19 0.64
CA SER A 158 3.26 17.62 0.31
C SER A 158 4.55 18.29 0.79
N ILE A 159 5.00 17.99 2.02
CA ILE A 159 6.26 18.52 2.57
C ILE A 159 7.45 18.10 1.69
N MET A 160 7.53 16.82 1.31
CA MET A 160 8.60 16.32 0.45
C MET A 160 8.59 16.96 -0.94
N GLU A 161 7.39 17.15 -1.52
CA GLU A 161 7.25 17.81 -2.82
C GLU A 161 7.67 19.28 -2.75
N GLU A 162 7.34 20.00 -1.67
CA GLU A 162 7.76 21.38 -1.46
C GLU A 162 9.28 21.50 -1.37
N LEU A 163 9.95 20.63 -0.61
CA LEU A 163 11.41 20.56 -0.54
C LEU A 163 12.02 20.30 -1.93
N ARG A 164 11.46 19.33 -2.67
CA ARG A 164 11.89 19.01 -4.03
C ARG A 164 11.76 20.19 -4.99
N MET A 165 10.67 20.96 -4.88
CA MET A 165 10.45 22.17 -5.69
C MET A 165 11.44 23.29 -5.37
N LYS A 166 11.86 23.41 -4.11
CA LYS A 166 12.88 24.38 -3.66
C LYS A 166 14.31 23.93 -3.97
N GLY A 167 14.52 22.64 -4.23
CA GLY A 167 15.85 22.05 -4.37
C GLY A 167 16.53 21.81 -3.02
N ASP A 168 15.74 21.74 -1.94
CA ASP A 168 16.22 21.49 -0.58
C ASP A 168 16.22 19.98 -0.29
N SER A 169 17.04 19.57 0.68
CA SER A 169 17.06 18.21 1.22
C SER A 169 16.77 18.24 2.72
N PRO A 170 15.86 17.39 3.22
CA PRO A 170 15.60 17.35 4.65
C PRO A 170 16.84 16.86 5.42
N ASP A 171 16.99 17.32 6.66
CA ASP A 171 17.95 16.70 7.57
C ASP A 171 17.46 15.30 8.01
N ARG A 172 18.26 14.62 8.85
CA ARG A 172 17.97 13.24 9.25
C ARG A 172 16.67 13.13 10.03
N GLU A 173 16.47 14.00 11.01
CA GLU A 173 15.30 14.01 11.88
C GLU A 173 14.03 14.37 11.10
N GLU A 174 14.11 15.38 10.23
CA GLU A 174 13.04 15.78 9.33
C GLU A 174 12.67 14.66 8.35
N LEU A 175 13.67 14.01 7.74
CA LEU A 175 13.43 12.88 6.83
C LEU A 175 12.68 11.75 7.53
N ILE A 176 13.08 11.39 8.75
CA ILE A 176 12.40 10.34 9.53
C ILE A 176 10.94 10.72 9.80
N GLU A 177 10.66 11.97 10.15
CA GLU A 177 9.30 12.44 10.39
C GLU A 177 8.46 12.47 9.10
N ILE A 178 9.03 12.90 7.98
CA ILE A 178 8.35 12.83 6.68
C ILE A 178 8.04 11.38 6.31
N MET A 179 8.99 10.45 6.49
CA MET A 179 8.78 9.03 6.22
C MET A 179 7.77 8.39 7.18
N ARG A 180 7.70 8.85 8.44
CA ARG A 180 6.65 8.46 9.38
C ARG A 180 5.27 8.88 8.86
N LYS A 181 5.12 10.11 8.36
CA LYS A 181 3.87 10.60 7.78
C LYS A 181 3.51 9.87 6.48
N GLN A 182 4.45 9.68 5.56
CA GLN A 182 4.18 9.07 4.25
C GLN A 182 3.89 7.57 4.32
N TYR A 183 4.68 6.83 5.11
CA TYR A 183 4.69 5.37 5.10
C TYR A 183 4.45 4.76 6.48
N GLY A 184 4.98 5.36 7.54
CA GLY A 184 4.84 4.86 8.92
C GLY A 184 3.38 4.70 9.34
N VAL A 185 2.62 5.80 9.35
CA VAL A 185 1.19 5.75 9.74
C VAL A 185 0.37 4.79 8.89
N PHE A 186 0.71 4.67 7.60
CA PHE A 186 0.03 3.79 6.65
C PHE A 186 0.27 2.31 6.94
N TYR A 187 1.53 1.90 7.11
CA TYR A 187 1.85 0.50 7.40
C TYR A 187 1.48 0.12 8.84
N GLY A 188 1.55 1.06 9.78
CA GLY A 188 0.99 0.90 11.12
C GLY A 188 -0.50 0.60 11.08
N GLU A 189 -1.26 1.37 10.32
CA GLU A 189 -2.70 1.17 10.16
C GLU A 189 -3.03 -0.17 9.47
N CYS A 190 -2.22 -0.60 8.49
CA CYS A 190 -2.37 -1.94 7.88
C CYS A 190 -2.31 -3.04 8.94
N CYS A 191 -1.27 -3.02 9.79
CA CYS A 191 -1.10 -4.03 10.84
C CYS A 191 -2.21 -3.96 11.88
N ALA A 192 -2.56 -2.74 12.33
CA ALA A 192 -3.60 -2.50 13.32
C ALA A 192 -5.00 -2.95 12.86
N LEU A 193 -5.36 -2.69 11.60
CA LEU A 193 -6.65 -3.13 11.04
C LEU A 193 -6.72 -4.67 10.91
N GLY A 194 -5.60 -5.33 10.58
CA GLY A 194 -5.52 -6.78 10.58
C GLY A 194 -5.87 -7.38 11.95
N GLY A 195 -5.27 -6.86 13.02
CA GLY A 195 -5.59 -7.25 14.39
C GLY A 195 -7.03 -6.92 14.79
N LEU A 196 -7.48 -5.68 14.51
CA LEU A 196 -8.82 -5.23 14.88
C LEU A 196 -9.93 -6.13 14.31
N PHE A 197 -9.84 -6.45 13.02
CA PHE A 197 -10.84 -7.28 12.34
C PHE A 197 -10.77 -8.76 12.70
N THR A 198 -9.73 -9.18 13.41
CA THR A 198 -9.59 -10.55 13.94
C THR A 198 -9.78 -10.61 15.46
N GLY A 199 -10.06 -9.46 16.09
CA GLY A 199 -10.47 -9.38 17.49
C GLY A 199 -9.32 -9.32 18.48
N CYS A 200 -8.19 -8.72 18.09
CA CYS A 200 -7.12 -8.40 19.04
C CYS A 200 -7.63 -7.42 20.11
N THR A 201 -6.95 -7.41 21.25
CA THR A 201 -7.15 -6.38 22.29
C THR A 201 -6.60 -5.03 21.84
N GLU A 202 -7.00 -3.94 22.51
CA GLU A 202 -6.45 -2.60 22.26
C GLU A 202 -4.92 -2.57 22.42
N LYS A 203 -4.40 -3.26 23.44
CA LYS A 203 -2.95 -3.37 23.67
C LYS A 203 -2.24 -4.05 22.49
N GLU A 204 -2.79 -5.16 22.00
CA GLU A 204 -2.21 -5.89 20.86
C GLU A 204 -2.31 -5.06 19.58
N GLN A 205 -3.41 -4.33 19.38
CA GLN A 205 -3.58 -3.41 18.26
C GLN A 205 -2.52 -2.31 18.26
N LEU A 206 -2.22 -1.73 19.42
CA LEU A 206 -1.17 -0.73 19.58
C LEU A 206 0.21 -1.30 19.26
N LEU A 207 0.52 -2.52 19.70
CA LEU A 207 1.78 -3.19 19.38
C LEU A 207 1.91 -3.47 17.87
N LEU A 208 0.83 -3.88 17.21
CA LEU A 208 0.80 -4.03 15.75
C LEU A 208 0.99 -2.69 15.02
N MET A 209 0.36 -1.62 15.51
CA MET A 209 0.53 -0.26 14.99
C MET A 209 1.99 0.19 15.12
N GLU A 210 2.63 0.00 16.27
CA GLU A 210 4.05 0.35 16.50
C GLU A 210 5.01 -0.44 15.60
N PHE A 211 4.75 -1.73 15.43
CA PHE A 211 5.48 -2.60 14.52
C PHE A 211 5.37 -2.10 13.08
N GLY A 212 4.14 -1.95 12.57
CA GLY A 212 3.89 -1.48 11.21
C GLY A 212 4.42 -0.07 10.96
N THR A 213 4.35 0.82 11.96
CA THR A 213 4.89 2.18 11.85
C THR A 213 6.42 2.16 11.67
N SER A 214 7.11 1.33 12.44
CA SER A 214 8.56 1.18 12.31
C SER A 214 8.94 0.61 10.95
N LEU A 215 8.18 -0.37 10.44
CA LEU A 215 8.35 -0.91 9.10
C LEU A 215 8.14 0.14 8.01
N GLY A 216 7.07 0.92 8.09
CA GLY A 216 6.77 1.97 7.12
C GLY A 216 7.87 3.03 7.07
N ILE A 217 8.37 3.49 8.22
CA ILE A 217 9.50 4.44 8.25
C ILE A 217 10.74 3.81 7.61
N ALA A 218 11.09 2.58 7.99
CA ALA A 218 12.25 1.88 7.44
C ALA A 218 12.16 1.70 5.91
N TYR A 219 10.97 1.35 5.42
CA TYR A 219 10.67 1.22 3.99
C TYR A 219 10.82 2.56 3.26
N GLY A 220 10.21 3.62 3.77
CA GLY A 220 10.28 4.95 3.16
C GLY A 220 11.69 5.53 3.12
N VAL A 221 12.43 5.37 4.21
CA VAL A 221 13.82 5.81 4.29
C VAL A 221 14.69 5.04 3.29
N LYS A 222 14.56 3.71 3.21
CA LYS A 222 15.30 2.91 2.22
C LYS A 222 15.00 3.34 0.77
N LYS A 223 13.75 3.70 0.48
CA LYS A 223 13.31 4.18 -0.85
C LYS A 223 13.87 5.57 -1.19
N THR A 224 14.17 6.39 -0.19
CA THR A 224 14.59 7.79 -0.37
C THR A 224 16.11 7.96 -0.31
N ASP A 225 16.77 7.28 0.64
CA ASP A 225 18.21 7.37 0.88
C ASP A 225 18.79 6.00 1.22
N ILE A 226 19.50 5.41 0.26
CA ILE A 226 20.12 4.09 0.39
C ILE A 226 21.29 4.07 1.39
N SER A 227 21.82 5.24 1.78
CA SER A 227 22.91 5.33 2.76
C SER A 227 22.42 5.12 4.19
N PHE A 228 21.12 5.31 4.43
CA PHE A 228 20.54 5.17 5.75
C PHE A 228 20.38 3.69 6.12
N GLN A 229 20.74 3.35 7.37
CA GLN A 229 20.63 1.99 7.89
C GLN A 229 19.29 1.80 8.63
N PRO A 230 18.29 1.13 8.03
CA PRO A 230 16.95 0.98 8.63
C PRO A 230 16.93 0.10 9.89
N HIS A 231 18.03 -0.61 10.17
CA HIS A 231 18.17 -1.54 11.29
C HIS A 231 17.76 -0.93 12.65
N GLN A 232 18.13 0.33 12.91
CA GLN A 232 17.82 0.97 14.19
C GLN A 232 16.33 1.30 14.34
N ILE A 233 15.66 1.66 13.24
CA ILE A 233 14.23 1.95 13.19
C ILE A 233 13.44 0.65 13.39
N MET A 234 13.82 -0.39 12.67
CA MET A 234 13.16 -1.70 12.77
C MET A 234 13.30 -2.35 14.14
N LYS A 235 14.39 -2.09 14.86
CA LYS A 235 14.60 -2.65 16.21
C LYS A 235 13.43 -2.33 17.15
N LYS A 236 12.88 -1.10 17.08
CA LYS A 236 11.72 -0.71 17.90
C LYS A 236 10.49 -1.52 17.52
N GLY A 237 10.20 -1.64 16.23
CA GLY A 237 9.06 -2.42 15.73
C GLY A 237 9.15 -3.90 16.08
N LEU A 238 10.33 -4.52 15.93
CA LEU A 238 10.54 -5.92 16.28
C LEU A 238 10.39 -6.15 17.80
N LEU A 239 10.78 -5.18 18.63
CA LEU A 239 10.52 -5.24 20.07
C LEU A 239 9.02 -5.19 20.38
N ALA A 240 8.25 -4.35 19.69
CA ALA A 240 6.79 -4.33 19.81
C ALA A 240 6.17 -5.67 19.38
N LEU A 241 6.58 -6.20 18.23
CA LEU A 241 6.12 -7.50 17.71
C LEU A 241 6.41 -8.64 18.70
N SER A 242 7.59 -8.65 19.32
CA SER A 242 7.98 -9.71 20.27
C SER A 242 7.12 -9.78 21.54
N GLN A 243 6.37 -8.71 21.86
CA GLN A 243 5.42 -8.67 22.97
C GLN A 243 4.05 -9.28 22.63
N LEU A 244 3.77 -9.55 21.35
CA LEU A 244 2.59 -10.29 20.92
C LEU A 244 2.76 -11.80 21.15
N PRO A 245 1.66 -12.58 21.22
CA PRO A 245 1.71 -14.02 21.44
C PRO A 245 2.68 -14.74 20.51
N VAL A 246 3.47 -15.67 21.06
CA VAL A 246 4.39 -16.50 20.27
C VAL A 246 3.56 -17.46 19.41
N SER A 247 3.69 -17.34 18.09
CA SER A 247 2.99 -18.18 17.12
C SER A 247 3.77 -18.26 15.81
N GLU A 248 3.44 -19.25 14.98
CA GLU A 248 3.95 -19.33 13.60
C GLU A 248 3.56 -18.08 12.79
N ALA A 249 2.31 -17.61 12.92
CA ALA A 249 1.83 -16.39 12.27
C ALA A 249 2.66 -15.14 12.62
N ARG A 250 3.15 -15.03 13.86
CA ARG A 250 4.05 -13.94 14.25
C ARG A 250 5.39 -14.02 13.51
N SER A 251 5.96 -15.21 13.38
CA SER A 251 7.20 -15.43 12.61
C SER A 251 6.99 -15.17 11.13
N GLU A 252 5.84 -15.55 10.57
CA GLU A 252 5.48 -15.24 9.19
C GLU A 252 5.37 -13.73 8.92
N LEU A 253 4.72 -12.98 9.82
CA LEU A 253 4.64 -11.52 9.73
C LEU A 253 6.02 -10.87 9.81
N GLU A 254 6.90 -11.36 10.69
CA GLU A 254 8.29 -10.88 10.78
C GLU A 254 9.06 -11.15 9.48
N ASN A 255 8.99 -12.37 8.95
CA ASN A 255 9.64 -12.75 7.69
C ASN A 255 9.13 -11.92 6.53
N PHE A 256 7.82 -11.69 6.46
CA PHE A 256 7.21 -10.84 5.45
C PHE A 256 7.73 -9.39 5.54
N ALA A 257 7.81 -8.82 6.74
CA ALA A 257 8.36 -7.48 6.96
C ALA A 257 9.83 -7.35 6.56
N ARG A 258 10.66 -8.37 6.87
CA ARG A 258 12.06 -8.42 6.41
C ARG A 258 12.15 -8.48 4.90
N GLY A 259 11.35 -9.35 4.28
CA GLY A 259 11.27 -9.50 2.84
C GLY A 259 10.81 -8.23 2.11
N ILE A 260 9.89 -7.44 2.69
CA ILE A 260 9.51 -6.11 2.16
C ILE A 260 10.72 -5.19 2.07
N LEU A 261 11.59 -5.18 3.08
CA LEU A 261 12.77 -4.35 3.08
C LEU A 261 13.81 -4.84 2.07
N GLU A 262 13.88 -6.14 1.78
CA GLU A 262 14.78 -6.72 0.77
C GLU A 262 14.28 -6.48 -0.67
N LEU A 263 12.96 -6.45 -0.90
CA LEU A 263 12.36 -6.14 -2.22
C LEU A 263 12.71 -4.74 -2.74
N SER A 264 13.05 -3.82 -1.84
CA SER A 264 13.42 -2.44 -2.19
C SER A 264 14.89 -2.28 -2.64
N ASP A 265 15.62 -3.37 -2.91
CA ASP A 265 16.96 -3.30 -3.52
C ASP A 265 16.85 -3.23 -5.06
N PRO A 266 17.51 -2.26 -5.72
CA PRO A 266 17.44 -2.07 -7.17
C PRO A 266 18.13 -3.17 -7.99
#